data_AF-A0A6N6MY21-F1
#
_entry.id   AF-A0A6N6MY21-F1
#
_cell.length_a   1.000
_cell.length_b   1.000
_cell.length_c   1.000
_cell.angle_alpha   90.00
_cell.angle_beta   90.00
_cell.angle_gamma   90.00
#
_symmetry.space_group_name_H-M   'P 1'
#
loop_
_entity.id
_entity.type
_entity.pdbx_description
1 polymer ?
#
loop_
_entity_poly.entity_id
_entity_poly.type
_entity_poly.pdbx_seq_one_letter_code
_entity_poly.pdbx_strand_id
1 'polypeptide(L)'
;MVASLAGSQPPEHPPRSWRGAALSLHPAPARSGAAPGPAAIPPAPLPVTTWRFHAIAGYALILLTFGVIGGWSMVARLDRAVVSPGIINVESSRKVVQHFEGGMVREVLVREGQSVREGDILLRLESLQSRATVDLFQGQLDAALILEARLIAERDRKSGLDLPQEIAARAGEPPVARVINDQLNQLQERQTSLRAQIDLLAARMTQLRTEMSGLAVERTSVEEQIGFINQELAGLRVLRDKNLVPLSRLLVMERERTRLEGIVGRSIADTAKAQNAIGEAGLQIAQLKQKLQEEIAGQLLETRQKISELREKLSVAQDIFKRLAVTASRGGVVQALKVYTVGQVIRSGEPLMEIVPTSDKLVVHVQFAPNDLETVQAGMPAEIRFPTFHSRRIPTILGHLASVSRDRLIDETTKQPYFLGIIEISEIQVPDAIRHRLVAGMPAEIVVTTGERTALDYLVAPLFEAMGRGFHER
;
A
#
# COMPACT_ATOMS: atom_id res chain seq x y z
N MET A 1 -55.62 9.02 41.84
CA MET A 1 -55.86 9.22 43.28
C MET A 1 -55.42 10.64 43.62
N VAL A 2 -56.32 11.46 44.16
CA VAL A 2 -56.09 12.86 44.62
C VAL A 2 -55.61 13.87 43.57
N ALA A 3 -56.31 15.00 43.47
CA ALA A 3 -55.84 16.21 42.82
C ALA A 3 -55.37 17.22 43.89
N SER A 4 -54.57 18.22 43.52
CA SER A 4 -54.30 19.36 44.41
C SER A 4 -54.25 20.68 43.63
N LEU A 5 -55.01 21.64 44.13
CA LEU A 5 -55.12 23.03 43.67
C LEU A 5 -55.19 23.94 44.91
N ALA A 6 -54.91 25.23 44.70
CA ALA A 6 -55.25 26.37 45.56
C ALA A 6 -54.36 26.68 46.78
N GLY A 7 -54.47 27.95 47.22
CA GLY A 7 -53.80 28.61 48.35
C GLY A 7 -52.86 29.74 47.89
N SER A 8 -53.20 31.04 47.96
CA SER A 8 -53.41 31.94 49.14
C SER A 8 -52.09 32.29 49.87
N GLN A 9 -51.73 33.56 50.18
CA GLN A 9 -52.43 34.87 50.14
C GLN A 9 -51.39 36.05 50.09
N PRO A 10 -51.77 37.36 50.13
CA PRO A 10 -50.91 38.57 49.90
C PRO A 10 -50.34 39.14 51.25
N PRO A 11 -49.96 40.45 51.50
CA PRO A 11 -50.02 41.74 50.75
C PRO A 11 -48.65 42.52 50.76
N GLU A 12 -48.43 43.86 50.60
CA GLU A 12 -49.19 45.13 50.73
C GLU A 12 -48.73 46.29 49.79
N HIS A 13 -49.73 47.03 49.26
CA HIS A 13 -49.86 48.51 49.18
C HIS A 13 -48.68 49.42 48.63
N PRO A 14 -48.76 50.79 48.65
CA PRO A 14 -49.14 51.58 47.45
C PRO A 14 -48.18 52.81 47.27
N PRO A 15 -48.57 54.01 46.73
CA PRO A 15 -49.69 54.41 45.86
C PRO A 15 -49.29 55.28 44.64
N ARG A 16 -50.23 55.48 43.69
CA ARG A 16 -50.54 56.84 43.18
C ARG A 16 -51.93 56.94 42.53
N SER A 17 -52.58 58.07 42.79
CA SER A 17 -53.86 58.54 42.22
C SER A 17 -53.66 59.06 40.77
N TRP A 18 -54.68 59.29 39.92
CA TRP A 18 -55.91 60.06 40.13
C TRP A 18 -57.16 59.55 39.40
N ARG A 19 -58.30 60.19 39.70
CA ARG A 19 -59.68 59.83 39.33
C ARG A 19 -60.10 60.41 37.97
N GLY A 20 -61.19 59.88 37.40
CA GLY A 20 -62.03 60.64 36.45
C GLY A 20 -62.88 59.76 35.54
N ALA A 21 -64.18 59.62 35.83
CA ALA A 21 -65.13 58.92 34.96
C ALA A 21 -66.48 59.66 34.90
N ALA A 22 -67.14 59.57 33.74
CA ALA A 22 -68.51 60.00 33.42
C ALA A 22 -68.87 61.50 33.52
N LEU A 23 -69.35 62.04 32.40
CA LEU A 23 -70.38 63.09 32.24
C LEU A 23 -70.80 62.99 30.75
N SER A 24 -72.04 62.69 30.34
CA SER A 24 -73.38 63.11 30.77
C SER A 24 -73.75 64.55 30.39
N LEU A 25 -74.99 64.71 29.90
CA LEU A 25 -75.51 65.84 29.13
C LEU A 25 -75.69 67.13 29.96
N HIS A 26 -75.24 68.27 29.40
CA HIS A 26 -75.78 69.63 29.63
C HIS A 26 -75.71 70.22 31.07
N PRO A 27 -75.96 71.53 31.26
CA PRO A 27 -75.69 72.69 30.39
C PRO A 27 -74.74 73.72 31.07
N ALA A 28 -74.38 74.80 30.37
CA ALA A 28 -73.67 75.95 30.96
C ALA A 28 -74.58 77.19 31.06
N PRO A 29 -74.85 77.73 32.27
CA PRO A 29 -75.63 78.96 32.44
C PRO A 29 -74.82 80.11 33.07
N ALA A 30 -74.42 81.12 32.29
CA ALA A 30 -73.99 82.41 32.85
C ALA A 30 -73.92 83.56 31.80
N ARG A 31 -74.93 84.43 31.75
CA ARG A 31 -74.81 85.84 32.21
C ARG A 31 -76.06 86.70 31.95
N SER A 32 -76.25 87.64 32.88
CA SER A 32 -76.96 88.93 32.80
C SER A 32 -77.55 89.33 31.44
N GLY A 33 -78.85 89.59 31.42
CA GLY A 33 -79.54 90.14 30.24
C GLY A 33 -79.40 91.65 30.08
N ALA A 34 -79.58 92.10 28.83
CA ALA A 34 -79.98 93.45 28.45
C ALA A 34 -80.84 93.35 27.17
N ALA A 35 -81.82 94.24 27.03
CA ALA A 35 -82.62 94.42 25.81
C ALA A 35 -81.84 95.32 24.79
N PRO A 36 -82.31 95.57 23.54
CA PRO A 36 -83.64 95.30 22.96
C PRO A 36 -83.64 94.85 21.47
N GLY A 37 -84.81 94.83 20.83
CA GLY A 37 -84.95 95.04 19.37
C GLY A 37 -85.33 93.79 18.54
N PRO A 38 -86.19 93.90 17.49
CA PRO A 38 -86.70 92.73 16.75
C PRO A 38 -86.34 92.65 15.23
N ALA A 39 -86.64 91.47 14.67
CA ALA A 39 -87.25 91.22 13.33
C ALA A 39 -86.42 90.57 12.18
N ALA A 40 -87.19 89.94 11.27
CA ALA A 40 -86.87 89.43 9.92
C ALA A 40 -86.17 88.03 9.76
N ILE A 41 -86.37 87.43 8.58
CA ILE A 41 -86.09 86.02 8.20
C ILE A 41 -85.64 85.95 6.69
N PRO A 42 -85.46 84.78 6.05
CA PRO A 42 -84.20 84.14 5.60
C PRO A 42 -83.74 84.53 4.15
N PRO A 43 -82.69 83.89 3.56
CA PRO A 43 -82.89 82.71 2.67
C PRO A 43 -81.73 81.67 2.61
N ALA A 44 -81.82 80.65 1.73
CA ALA A 44 -80.77 79.65 1.36
C ALA A 44 -80.27 79.87 -0.10
N PRO A 45 -79.16 79.25 -0.63
CA PRO A 45 -79.24 77.93 -1.34
C PRO A 45 -77.91 77.13 -1.72
N LEU A 46 -78.08 76.04 -2.51
CA LEU A 46 -77.18 75.35 -3.52
C LEU A 46 -75.98 74.38 -3.18
N PRO A 47 -75.67 73.37 -4.07
CA PRO A 47 -74.56 72.37 -3.94
C PRO A 47 -73.54 72.27 -5.14
N VAL A 48 -72.42 71.51 -5.00
CA VAL A 48 -71.42 71.18 -6.07
C VAL A 48 -70.73 69.79 -5.90
N THR A 49 -70.02 69.27 -6.92
CA THR A 49 -69.37 67.92 -6.90
C THR A 49 -67.99 67.83 -7.60
N THR A 50 -66.99 67.18 -6.97
CA THR A 50 -65.69 66.78 -7.59
C THR A 50 -65.03 65.61 -6.85
N TRP A 51 -64.73 64.48 -7.53
CA TRP A 51 -64.02 63.33 -6.90
C TRP A 51 -62.89 62.70 -7.72
N ARG A 52 -62.95 62.78 -9.06
CA ARG A 52 -62.09 61.98 -9.97
C ARG A 52 -60.59 62.32 -9.89
N PHE A 53 -60.22 63.54 -9.50
CA PHE A 53 -58.83 63.99 -9.41
C PHE A 53 -58.05 63.27 -8.30
N HIS A 54 -58.66 63.12 -7.11
CA HIS A 54 -58.02 62.47 -5.96
C HIS A 54 -57.74 60.98 -6.20
N ALA A 55 -58.61 60.29 -6.96
CA ALA A 55 -58.40 58.90 -7.35
C ALA A 55 -57.12 58.73 -8.21
N ILE A 56 -56.92 59.59 -9.21
CA ILE A 56 -55.74 59.54 -10.09
C ILE A 56 -54.46 59.81 -9.30
N ALA A 57 -54.46 60.80 -8.40
CA ALA A 57 -53.33 61.07 -7.52
C ALA A 57 -52.99 59.89 -6.60
N GLY A 58 -54.02 59.20 -6.06
CA GLY A 58 -53.85 57.99 -5.25
C GLY A 58 -53.20 56.85 -6.04
N TYR A 59 -53.69 56.54 -7.24
CA TYR A 59 -53.08 55.50 -8.08
C TYR A 59 -51.65 55.83 -8.51
N ALA A 60 -51.34 57.09 -8.81
CA ALA A 60 -49.97 57.53 -9.13
C ALA A 60 -49.01 57.33 -7.93
N LEU A 61 -49.45 57.64 -6.71
CA LEU A 61 -48.66 57.43 -5.50
C LEU A 61 -48.42 55.95 -5.21
N ILE A 62 -49.44 55.10 -5.39
CA ILE A 62 -49.30 53.63 -5.26
C ILE A 62 -48.28 53.10 -6.27
N LEU A 63 -48.41 53.48 -7.55
CA LEU A 63 -47.53 53.01 -8.63
C LEU A 63 -46.09 53.49 -8.44
N LEU A 64 -45.88 54.73 -7.99
CA LEU A 64 -44.55 55.24 -7.62
C LEU A 64 -43.96 54.44 -6.45
N THR A 65 -44.74 54.21 -5.40
CA THR A 65 -44.26 53.54 -4.17
C THR A 65 -43.89 52.09 -4.44
N PHE A 66 -44.78 51.31 -5.07
CA PHE A 66 -44.51 49.92 -5.44
C PHE A 66 -43.48 49.79 -6.57
N GLY A 67 -43.43 50.75 -7.51
CA GLY A 67 -42.44 50.76 -8.59
C GLY A 67 -41.02 51.02 -8.08
N VAL A 68 -40.83 52.03 -7.23
CA VAL A 68 -39.51 52.36 -6.66
C VAL A 68 -39.07 51.32 -5.65
N ILE A 69 -39.93 50.92 -4.69
CA ILE A 69 -39.56 49.93 -3.68
C ILE A 69 -39.40 48.54 -4.33
N GLY A 70 -40.31 48.12 -5.22
CA GLY A 70 -40.21 46.85 -5.93
C GLY A 70 -38.97 46.77 -6.83
N GLY A 71 -38.72 47.82 -7.63
CA GLY A 71 -37.53 47.91 -8.48
C GLY A 71 -36.22 47.92 -7.69
N TRP A 72 -36.15 48.68 -6.60
CA TRP A 72 -34.99 48.66 -5.70
C TRP A 72 -34.81 47.29 -5.04
N SER A 73 -35.90 46.69 -4.53
CA SER A 73 -35.89 45.39 -3.84
C SER A 73 -35.47 44.22 -4.75
N MET A 74 -35.64 44.37 -6.06
CA MET A 74 -35.17 43.42 -7.08
C MET A 74 -33.66 43.54 -7.39
N VAL A 75 -33.03 44.69 -7.07
CA VAL A 75 -31.61 44.98 -7.34
C VAL A 75 -30.76 44.97 -6.05
N ALA A 76 -31.35 45.25 -4.89
CA ALA A 76 -30.70 45.23 -3.59
C ALA A 76 -30.35 43.78 -3.20
N ARG A 77 -29.05 43.45 -3.29
CA ARG A 77 -28.47 42.16 -2.89
C ARG A 77 -28.12 42.23 -1.40
N LEU A 78 -28.50 41.21 -0.65
CA LEU A 78 -28.21 41.00 0.76
C LEU A 78 -27.39 39.71 0.90
N ASP A 79 -26.27 39.78 1.60
CA ASP A 79 -25.45 38.63 1.92
C ASP A 79 -26.20 37.66 2.83
N ARG A 80 -26.33 36.40 2.42
CA ARG A 80 -26.81 35.32 3.29
C ARG A 80 -25.62 34.79 4.08
N ALA A 81 -25.77 34.72 5.39
CA ALA A 81 -24.76 34.18 6.29
C ALA A 81 -25.34 33.07 7.16
N VAL A 82 -24.64 31.94 7.24
CA VAL A 82 -24.89 30.89 8.23
C VAL A 82 -23.92 31.10 9.38
N VAL A 83 -24.45 31.38 10.57
CA VAL A 83 -23.67 31.44 11.81
C VAL A 83 -23.71 30.06 12.47
N SER A 84 -22.57 29.51 12.85
CA SER A 84 -22.50 28.21 13.51
C SER A 84 -21.37 28.14 14.54
N PRO A 85 -21.56 27.43 15.66
CA PRO A 85 -20.51 27.22 16.64
C PRO A 85 -19.47 26.25 16.09
N GLY A 86 -18.22 26.41 16.53
CA GLY A 86 -17.15 25.48 16.24
C GLY A 86 -16.04 25.50 17.28
N ILE A 87 -15.07 24.61 17.09
CA ILE A 87 -13.97 24.40 18.01
C ILE A 87 -12.69 24.25 17.18
N ILE A 88 -11.59 24.92 17.59
CA ILE A 88 -10.27 24.68 16.98
C ILE A 88 -9.86 23.24 17.27
N ASN A 89 -9.41 22.52 16.24
CA ASN A 89 -8.82 21.20 16.34
C ASN A 89 -7.51 21.14 15.56
N VAL A 90 -6.69 20.12 15.80
CA VAL A 90 -5.54 19.81 14.94
C VAL A 90 -6.01 19.07 13.69
N GLU A 91 -5.43 19.39 12.52
CA GLU A 91 -5.74 18.70 11.26
C GLU A 91 -5.38 17.20 11.34
N SER A 92 -4.26 16.86 11.98
CA SER A 92 -3.86 15.48 12.15
C SER A 92 -4.51 14.83 13.36
N SER A 93 -5.27 13.75 13.11
CA SER A 93 -5.60 12.78 14.15
C SER A 93 -4.34 12.16 14.77
N ARG A 94 -4.38 11.90 16.09
CA ARG A 94 -3.40 11.08 16.84
C ARG A 94 -3.02 9.81 16.05
N LYS A 95 -1.73 9.51 15.92
CA LYS A 95 -1.24 8.35 15.15
C LYS A 95 -0.86 7.23 16.11
N VAL A 96 -1.68 6.18 16.14
CA VAL A 96 -1.42 4.96 16.93
C VAL A 96 -0.23 4.22 16.32
N VAL A 97 0.83 4.02 17.10
CA VAL A 97 1.95 3.16 16.74
C VAL A 97 1.66 1.76 17.23
N GLN A 98 1.49 0.83 16.30
CA GLN A 98 1.27 -0.60 16.54
C GLN A 98 2.31 -1.42 15.78
N HIS A 99 2.64 -2.61 16.25
CA HIS A 99 3.58 -3.51 15.58
C HIS A 99 2.86 -4.77 15.08
N PHE A 100 3.10 -5.16 13.82
CA PHE A 100 2.31 -6.18 13.15
C PHE A 100 2.61 -7.60 13.65
N GLU A 101 3.88 -7.95 13.84
CA GLU A 101 4.29 -9.32 14.18
C GLU A 101 4.16 -9.65 15.68
N GLY A 102 4.47 -8.69 16.54
CA GLY A 102 4.61 -8.89 17.99
C GLY A 102 6.00 -9.37 18.39
N GLY A 103 6.26 -9.50 19.69
CA GLY A 103 7.58 -9.93 20.20
C GLY A 103 7.81 -9.61 21.68
N MET A 104 9.02 -9.92 22.16
CA MET A 104 9.46 -9.51 23.50
C MET A 104 10.16 -8.15 23.43
N VAL A 105 9.89 -7.26 24.37
CA VAL A 105 10.54 -5.94 24.46
C VAL A 105 11.96 -6.11 24.95
N ARG A 106 12.93 -5.81 24.08
CA ARG A 106 14.37 -5.84 24.42
C ARG A 106 14.83 -4.51 25.02
N GLU A 107 14.34 -3.40 24.49
CA GLU A 107 14.76 -2.05 24.85
C GLU A 107 13.64 -1.05 24.55
N VAL A 108 13.40 -0.09 25.45
CA VAL A 108 12.50 1.05 25.22
C VAL A 108 13.34 2.32 25.22
N LEU A 109 13.34 3.06 24.11
CA LEU A 109 14.23 4.20 23.86
C LEU A 109 13.54 5.56 24.07
N VAL A 110 12.22 5.56 24.27
CA VAL A 110 11.40 6.77 24.49
C VAL A 110 10.65 6.74 25.82
N ARG A 111 10.18 7.91 26.24
CA ARG A 111 9.39 8.12 27.45
C ARG A 111 8.09 8.84 27.10
N GLU A 112 7.07 8.69 27.95
CA GLU A 112 5.83 9.47 27.88
C GLU A 112 6.16 10.97 27.88
N GLY A 113 5.55 11.73 26.97
CA GLY A 113 5.81 13.17 26.79
C GLY A 113 7.10 13.53 26.04
N GLN A 114 7.89 12.55 25.58
CA GLN A 114 9.11 12.81 24.81
C GLN A 114 8.79 13.23 23.37
N SER A 115 9.49 14.26 22.88
CA SER A 115 9.47 14.65 21.46
C SER A 115 10.38 13.74 20.63
N VAL A 116 9.88 13.28 19.49
CA VAL A 116 10.54 12.36 18.54
C VAL A 116 10.43 12.90 17.11
N ARG A 117 11.34 12.49 16.24
CA ARG A 117 11.35 12.78 14.80
C ARG A 117 10.88 11.57 13.99
N GLU A 118 10.49 11.82 12.75
CA GLU A 118 10.20 10.75 11.79
C GLU A 118 11.44 9.87 11.58
N GLY A 119 11.28 8.55 11.70
CA GLY A 119 12.37 7.57 11.63
C GLY A 119 13.08 7.28 12.96
N ASP A 120 12.86 8.05 14.04
CA ASP A 120 13.47 7.75 15.35
C ASP A 120 13.00 6.38 15.86
N ILE A 121 13.91 5.57 16.40
CA ILE A 121 13.61 4.23 16.95
C ILE A 121 13.00 4.40 18.34
N LEU A 122 11.74 4.01 18.49
CA LEU A 122 10.94 4.16 19.70
C LEU A 122 11.25 3.05 20.71
N LEU A 123 11.30 1.80 20.22
CA LEU A 123 11.61 0.62 20.99
C LEU A 123 12.17 -0.48 20.08
N ARG A 124 12.91 -1.42 20.69
CA ARG A 124 13.41 -2.62 20.02
C ARG A 124 12.75 -3.84 20.63
N LEU A 125 12.16 -4.63 19.75
CA LEU A 125 11.69 -5.97 20.06
C LEU A 125 12.78 -7.00 19.73
N GLU A 126 12.66 -8.16 20.32
CA GLU A 126 13.37 -9.36 19.88
C GLU A 126 12.42 -10.55 19.74
N SER A 127 12.74 -11.36 18.74
CA SER A 127 12.06 -12.62 18.43
C SER A 127 13.13 -13.62 18.03
N LEU A 128 13.31 -14.65 18.87
CA LEU A 128 14.23 -15.75 18.59
C LEU A 128 13.84 -16.46 17.29
N GLN A 129 12.53 -16.59 17.03
CA GLN A 129 11.99 -17.17 15.81
C GLN A 129 12.37 -16.34 14.57
N SER A 130 12.23 -15.01 14.61
CA SER A 130 12.55 -14.15 13.47
C SER A 130 14.05 -14.18 13.16
N ARG A 131 14.90 -14.14 14.19
CA ARG A 131 16.36 -14.31 14.05
C ARG A 131 16.70 -15.67 13.43
N ALA A 132 16.25 -16.76 14.05
CA ALA A 132 16.54 -18.12 13.58
C ALA A 132 16.03 -18.38 12.15
N THR A 133 14.95 -17.70 11.73
CA THR A 133 14.43 -17.78 10.35
C THR A 133 15.37 -17.10 9.34
N VAL A 134 15.92 -15.93 9.68
CA VAL A 134 16.94 -15.26 8.85
C VAL A 134 18.21 -16.10 8.79
N ASP A 135 18.71 -16.57 9.94
CA ASP A 135 19.93 -17.37 10.03
C ASP A 135 19.79 -18.70 9.24
N LEU A 136 18.62 -19.33 9.29
CA LEU A 136 18.29 -20.54 8.52
C LEU A 136 18.29 -20.30 7.01
N PHE A 137 17.58 -19.27 6.53
CA PHE A 137 17.53 -18.99 5.08
C PHE A 137 18.87 -18.47 4.55
N GLN A 138 19.65 -17.73 5.35
CA GLN A 138 21.01 -17.35 4.99
C GLN A 138 21.92 -18.58 4.86
N GLY A 139 21.92 -19.48 5.85
CA GLY A 139 22.74 -20.70 5.79
C GLY A 139 22.36 -21.64 4.64
N GLN A 140 21.06 -21.73 4.31
CA GLN A 140 20.59 -22.47 3.13
C GLN A 140 21.02 -21.80 1.81
N LEU A 141 20.97 -20.46 1.73
CA LEU A 141 21.40 -19.71 0.55
C LEU A 141 22.92 -19.82 0.35
N ASP A 142 23.70 -19.71 1.43
CA ASP A 142 25.15 -19.86 1.42
C ASP A 142 25.54 -21.23 0.85
N ALA A 143 24.93 -22.31 1.36
CA ALA A 143 25.16 -23.66 0.87
C ALA A 143 24.77 -23.84 -0.60
N ALA A 144 23.66 -23.25 -1.04
CA ALA A 144 23.22 -23.31 -2.43
C ALA A 144 24.16 -22.54 -3.38
N LEU A 145 24.70 -21.39 -2.95
CA LEU A 145 25.68 -20.60 -3.74
C LEU A 145 27.04 -21.33 -3.86
N ILE A 146 27.51 -21.99 -2.81
CA ILE A 146 28.73 -22.82 -2.86
C ILE A 146 28.51 -24.06 -3.74
N LEU A 147 27.31 -24.67 -3.68
CA LEU A 147 26.92 -25.77 -4.56
C LEU A 147 26.88 -25.33 -6.04
N GLU A 148 26.32 -24.16 -6.37
CA GLU A 148 26.39 -23.62 -7.73
C GLU A 148 27.85 -23.44 -8.18
N ALA A 149 28.73 -22.90 -7.33
CA ALA A 149 30.16 -22.77 -7.65
C ALA A 149 30.82 -24.14 -7.95
N ARG A 150 30.46 -25.21 -7.21
CA ARG A 150 30.93 -26.58 -7.52
C ARG A 150 30.41 -27.08 -8.86
N LEU A 151 29.12 -26.88 -9.15
CA LEU A 151 28.51 -27.35 -10.40
C LEU A 151 29.06 -26.60 -11.62
N ILE A 152 29.36 -25.31 -11.49
CA ILE A 152 30.08 -24.53 -12.50
C ILE A 152 31.52 -25.06 -12.68
N ALA A 153 32.23 -25.34 -11.59
CA ALA A 153 33.58 -25.94 -11.65
C ALA A 153 33.60 -27.34 -12.29
N GLU A 154 32.61 -28.20 -12.04
CA GLU A 154 32.48 -29.49 -12.72
C GLU A 154 32.16 -29.34 -14.21
N ARG A 155 31.23 -28.44 -14.57
CA ARG A 155 30.88 -28.14 -15.97
C ARG A 155 32.09 -27.66 -16.77
N ASP A 156 32.83 -26.70 -16.20
CA ASP A 156 33.97 -26.03 -16.84
C ASP A 156 35.30 -26.76 -16.60
N ARG A 157 35.27 -27.90 -15.89
CA ARG A 157 36.41 -28.77 -15.54
C ARG A 157 37.55 -28.05 -14.80
N LYS A 158 37.20 -27.14 -13.91
CA LYS A 158 38.14 -26.43 -13.01
C LYS A 158 38.43 -27.27 -11.76
N SER A 159 39.62 -27.11 -11.20
CA SER A 159 40.06 -27.80 -9.96
C SER A 159 39.73 -27.03 -8.68
N GLY A 160 39.06 -25.89 -8.77
CA GLY A 160 38.69 -25.03 -7.63
C GLY A 160 37.38 -24.28 -7.89
N LEU A 161 36.85 -23.67 -6.83
CA LEU A 161 35.55 -22.98 -6.84
C LEU A 161 35.71 -21.48 -7.12
N ASP A 162 35.05 -20.98 -8.17
CA ASP A 162 34.87 -19.54 -8.38
C ASP A 162 33.72 -19.05 -7.46
N LEU A 163 34.04 -18.69 -6.23
CA LEU A 163 33.04 -18.28 -5.23
C LEU A 163 32.43 -16.90 -5.53
N PRO A 164 31.10 -16.72 -5.44
CA PRO A 164 30.46 -15.40 -5.50
C PRO A 164 30.99 -14.46 -4.42
N GLN A 165 31.01 -13.14 -4.69
CA GLN A 165 31.52 -12.13 -3.75
C GLN A 165 30.82 -12.17 -2.38
N GLU A 166 29.51 -12.45 -2.37
CA GLU A 166 28.67 -12.68 -1.18
C GLU A 166 29.25 -13.74 -0.23
N ILE A 167 29.88 -14.78 -0.78
CA ILE A 167 30.49 -15.90 -0.05
C ILE A 167 31.98 -15.65 0.18
N ALA A 168 32.69 -15.12 -0.81
CA ALA A 168 34.13 -14.86 -0.72
C ALA A 168 34.49 -13.89 0.43
N ALA A 169 33.66 -12.87 0.66
CA ALA A 169 33.81 -11.95 1.80
C ALA A 169 33.64 -12.63 3.18
N ARG A 170 32.97 -13.79 3.21
CA ARG A 170 32.62 -14.56 4.42
C ARG A 170 33.31 -15.93 4.51
N ALA A 171 34.22 -16.23 3.59
CA ALA A 171 34.87 -17.55 3.49
C ALA A 171 35.71 -17.94 4.72
N GLY A 172 36.08 -16.97 5.57
CA GLY A 172 36.74 -17.22 6.86
C GLY A 172 35.79 -17.57 8.02
N GLU A 173 34.48 -17.48 7.84
CA GLU A 173 33.50 -17.86 8.88
C GLU A 173 33.48 -19.38 9.07
N PRO A 174 33.66 -19.93 10.29
CA PRO A 174 33.65 -21.38 10.54
C PRO A 174 32.45 -22.20 10.02
N PRO A 175 31.20 -21.69 9.91
CA PRO A 175 30.15 -22.41 9.18
C PRO A 175 30.38 -22.43 7.66
N VAL A 176 30.73 -21.30 7.05
CA VAL A 176 30.91 -21.16 5.59
C VAL A 176 32.15 -21.93 5.11
N ALA A 177 33.27 -21.78 5.83
CA ALA A 177 34.54 -22.45 5.53
C ALA A 177 34.43 -23.98 5.46
N ARG A 178 33.60 -24.59 6.33
CA ARG A 178 33.33 -26.03 6.29
C ARG A 178 32.63 -26.43 5.00
N VAL A 179 31.52 -25.76 4.65
CA VAL A 179 30.76 -26.07 3.42
C VAL A 179 31.61 -25.86 2.16
N ILE A 180 32.48 -24.84 2.13
CA ILE A 180 33.47 -24.64 1.05
C ILE A 180 34.41 -25.83 0.93
N ASN A 181 35.00 -26.28 2.05
CA ASN A 181 35.94 -27.41 2.06
C ASN A 181 35.26 -28.74 1.70
N ASP A 182 34.05 -28.98 2.21
CA ASP A 182 33.26 -30.18 1.90
C ASP A 182 32.92 -30.25 0.40
N GLN A 183 32.56 -29.13 -0.23
CA GLN A 183 32.32 -29.04 -1.67
C GLN A 183 33.60 -29.12 -2.52
N LEU A 184 34.75 -28.64 -2.01
CA LEU A 184 36.06 -28.84 -2.65
C LEU A 184 36.50 -30.31 -2.64
N ASN A 185 36.32 -31.00 -1.51
CA ASN A 185 36.62 -32.43 -1.41
C ASN A 185 35.73 -33.24 -2.38
N GLN A 186 34.41 -32.98 -2.36
CA GLN A 186 33.46 -33.64 -3.26
C GLN A 186 33.76 -33.40 -4.75
N LEU A 187 34.24 -32.20 -5.11
CA LEU A 187 34.71 -31.88 -6.47
C LEU A 187 35.89 -32.77 -6.88
N GLN A 188 36.90 -32.88 -6.02
CA GLN A 188 38.12 -33.66 -6.29
C GLN A 188 37.83 -35.17 -6.35
N GLU A 189 36.98 -35.69 -5.46
CA GLU A 189 36.54 -37.09 -5.47
C GLU A 189 35.79 -37.44 -6.77
N ARG A 190 34.83 -36.60 -7.19
CA ARG A 190 34.06 -36.81 -8.43
C ARG A 190 34.95 -36.74 -9.67
N GLN A 191 35.87 -35.78 -9.74
CA GLN A 191 36.84 -35.69 -10.83
C GLN A 191 37.76 -36.91 -10.88
N THR A 192 38.25 -37.38 -9.73
CA THR A 192 39.13 -38.55 -9.63
C THR A 192 38.39 -39.84 -10.02
N SER A 193 37.15 -40.02 -9.55
CA SER A 193 36.31 -41.18 -9.89
C SER A 193 35.97 -41.24 -11.38
N LEU A 194 35.57 -40.12 -11.98
CA LEU A 194 35.33 -40.02 -13.43
C LEU A 194 36.59 -40.37 -14.23
N ARG A 195 37.73 -39.84 -13.80
CA ARG A 195 39.03 -40.06 -14.46
C ARG A 195 39.42 -41.54 -14.41
N ALA A 196 39.33 -42.18 -13.24
CA ALA A 196 39.61 -43.61 -13.10
C ALA A 196 38.71 -44.50 -13.98
N GLN A 197 37.43 -44.15 -14.13
CA GLN A 197 36.50 -44.87 -15.03
C GLN A 197 36.88 -44.72 -16.51
N ILE A 198 37.28 -43.51 -16.93
CA ILE A 198 37.74 -43.25 -18.30
C ILE A 198 39.08 -43.96 -18.57
N ASP A 199 40.01 -43.89 -17.63
CA ASP A 199 41.35 -44.46 -17.75
C ASP A 199 41.31 -46.01 -17.78
N LEU A 200 40.37 -46.64 -17.05
CA LEU A 200 40.10 -48.08 -17.14
C LEU A 200 39.62 -48.50 -18.53
N LEU A 201 38.69 -47.76 -19.13
CA LEU A 201 38.19 -48.02 -20.48
C LEU A 201 39.27 -47.71 -21.55
N ALA A 202 40.11 -46.70 -21.32
CA ALA A 202 41.25 -46.39 -22.18
C ALA A 202 42.34 -47.47 -22.13
N ALA A 203 42.61 -48.04 -20.95
CA ALA A 203 43.50 -49.19 -20.80
C ALA A 203 42.95 -50.42 -21.54
N ARG A 204 41.65 -50.72 -21.40
CA ARG A 204 40.99 -51.82 -22.14
C ARG A 204 41.06 -51.63 -23.67
N MET A 205 40.82 -50.42 -24.17
CA MET A 205 41.02 -50.11 -25.61
C MET A 205 42.49 -50.29 -26.05
N THR A 206 43.44 -50.02 -25.16
CA THR A 206 44.88 -50.14 -25.47
C THR A 206 45.30 -51.62 -25.51
N GLN A 207 44.82 -52.44 -24.57
CA GLN A 207 44.98 -53.90 -24.59
C GLN A 207 44.45 -54.50 -25.91
N LEU A 208 43.22 -54.16 -26.30
CA LEU A 208 42.59 -54.67 -27.53
C LEU A 208 43.35 -54.27 -28.80
N ARG A 209 43.98 -53.08 -28.85
CA ARG A 209 44.84 -52.67 -29.97
C ARG A 209 46.13 -53.50 -30.04
N THR A 210 46.74 -53.82 -28.90
CA THR A 210 47.90 -54.70 -28.83
C THR A 210 47.55 -56.13 -29.27
N GLU A 211 46.38 -56.63 -28.88
CA GLU A 211 45.84 -57.92 -29.30
C GLU A 211 45.61 -57.99 -30.82
N MET A 212 44.97 -56.96 -31.40
CA MET A 212 44.83 -56.83 -32.87
C MET A 212 46.17 -56.77 -33.60
N SER A 213 47.19 -56.13 -33.01
CA SER A 213 48.54 -56.10 -33.58
C SER A 213 49.18 -57.49 -33.61
N GLY A 214 49.01 -58.28 -32.54
CA GLY A 214 49.44 -59.68 -32.49
C GLY A 214 48.73 -60.56 -33.53
N LEU A 215 47.40 -60.45 -33.63
CA LEU A 215 46.58 -61.18 -34.61
C LEU A 215 46.97 -60.83 -36.06
N ALA A 216 47.36 -59.58 -36.33
CA ALA A 216 47.83 -59.14 -37.65
C ALA A 216 49.20 -59.74 -38.02
N VAL A 217 50.12 -59.88 -37.06
CA VAL A 217 51.42 -60.54 -37.26
C VAL A 217 51.20 -62.04 -37.50
N GLU A 218 50.41 -62.72 -36.65
CA GLU A 218 50.05 -64.13 -36.85
C GLU A 218 49.44 -64.37 -38.23
N ARG A 219 48.48 -63.53 -38.63
CA ARG A 219 47.84 -63.61 -39.94
C ARG A 219 48.87 -63.53 -41.07
N THR A 220 49.76 -62.52 -41.07
CA THR A 220 50.77 -62.35 -42.12
C THR A 220 51.67 -63.58 -42.22
N SER A 221 52.16 -64.12 -41.09
CA SER A 221 52.99 -65.34 -41.09
C SER A 221 52.24 -66.59 -41.59
N VAL A 222 50.93 -66.69 -41.41
CA VAL A 222 50.12 -67.78 -41.99
C VAL A 222 49.85 -67.55 -43.48
N GLU A 223 49.64 -66.30 -43.93
CA GLU A 223 49.53 -65.95 -45.34
C GLU A 223 50.82 -66.24 -46.12
N GLU A 224 52.00 -66.03 -45.53
CA GLU A 224 53.30 -66.44 -46.07
C GLU A 224 53.43 -67.97 -46.18
N GLN A 225 53.00 -68.73 -45.17
CA GLN A 225 52.98 -70.20 -45.21
C GLN A 225 52.05 -70.74 -46.32
N ILE A 226 50.88 -70.12 -46.51
CA ILE A 226 49.97 -70.41 -47.64
C ILE A 226 50.68 -70.11 -48.96
N GLY A 227 51.48 -69.06 -49.04
CA GLY A 227 52.35 -68.76 -50.19
C GLY A 227 53.31 -69.89 -50.54
N PHE A 228 54.07 -70.41 -49.56
CA PHE A 228 54.99 -71.52 -49.77
C PHE A 228 54.27 -72.83 -50.17
N ILE A 229 53.14 -73.16 -49.52
CA ILE A 229 52.36 -74.36 -49.87
C ILE A 229 51.76 -74.24 -51.28
N ASN A 230 51.35 -73.05 -51.72
CA ASN A 230 50.90 -72.83 -53.10
C ASN A 230 52.02 -73.06 -54.13
N GLN A 231 53.27 -72.70 -53.81
CA GLN A 231 54.42 -73.00 -54.68
C GLN A 231 54.69 -74.50 -54.77
N GLU A 232 54.67 -75.24 -53.64
CA GLU A 232 54.82 -76.71 -53.67
C GLU A 232 53.65 -77.37 -54.43
N LEU A 233 52.41 -76.95 -54.19
CA LEU A 233 51.22 -77.44 -54.89
C LEU A 233 51.29 -77.23 -56.40
N ALA A 234 51.80 -76.10 -56.88
CA ALA A 234 51.98 -75.85 -58.30
C ALA A 234 52.93 -76.89 -58.95
N GLY A 235 54.07 -77.16 -58.29
CA GLY A 235 55.01 -78.20 -58.74
C GLY A 235 54.41 -79.61 -58.67
N LEU A 236 53.73 -79.95 -57.56
CA LEU A 236 53.11 -81.26 -57.37
C LEU A 236 51.97 -81.53 -58.36
N ARG A 237 51.20 -80.51 -58.77
CA ARG A 237 50.18 -80.62 -59.83
C ARG A 237 50.83 -81.02 -61.17
N VAL A 238 51.85 -80.28 -61.62
CA VAL A 238 52.58 -80.58 -62.87
C VAL A 238 53.25 -81.96 -62.85
N LEU A 239 53.72 -82.44 -61.70
CA LEU A 239 54.24 -83.80 -61.54
C LEU A 239 53.12 -84.85 -61.51
N ARG A 240 51.95 -84.53 -60.94
CA ARG A 240 50.77 -85.40 -60.89
C ARG A 240 50.17 -85.62 -62.28
N ASP A 241 50.12 -84.59 -63.12
CA ASP A 241 49.64 -84.67 -64.51
C ASP A 241 50.49 -85.63 -65.35
N LYS A 242 51.79 -85.73 -65.03
CA LYS A 242 52.74 -86.69 -65.62
C LYS A 242 52.72 -88.07 -64.93
N ASN A 243 51.80 -88.29 -63.99
CA ASN A 243 51.71 -89.46 -63.10
C ASN A 243 52.98 -89.77 -62.26
N LEU A 244 53.88 -88.81 -62.09
CA LEU A 244 55.14 -88.98 -61.34
C LEU A 244 54.98 -88.90 -59.81
N VAL A 245 53.80 -88.51 -59.33
CA VAL A 245 53.47 -88.34 -57.90
C VAL A 245 52.09 -88.97 -57.59
N PRO A 246 51.91 -89.67 -56.46
CA PRO A 246 50.62 -90.21 -56.05
C PRO A 246 49.66 -89.10 -55.59
N LEU A 247 48.37 -89.24 -55.93
CA LEU A 247 47.31 -88.27 -55.58
C LEU A 247 47.24 -87.97 -54.08
N SER A 248 47.58 -88.95 -53.22
CA SER A 248 47.61 -88.79 -51.76
C SER A 248 48.57 -87.69 -51.29
N ARG A 249 49.74 -87.48 -51.92
CA ARG A 249 50.67 -86.39 -51.54
C ARG A 249 50.05 -85.02 -51.82
N LEU A 250 49.42 -84.87 -52.99
CA LEU A 250 48.72 -83.64 -53.38
C LEU A 250 47.55 -83.35 -52.42
N LEU A 251 46.72 -84.35 -52.11
CA LEU A 251 45.59 -84.20 -51.17
C LEU A 251 46.01 -83.97 -49.70
N VAL A 252 47.26 -84.22 -49.31
CA VAL A 252 47.78 -83.77 -48.00
C VAL A 252 48.09 -82.28 -48.04
N MET A 253 48.76 -81.79 -49.10
CA MET A 253 49.12 -80.37 -49.25
C MET A 253 47.90 -79.47 -49.50
N GLU A 254 46.89 -79.90 -50.26
CA GLU A 254 45.63 -79.16 -50.45
C GLU A 254 44.89 -78.99 -49.10
N ARG A 255 44.78 -80.06 -48.31
CA ARG A 255 44.15 -80.01 -46.97
C ARG A 255 44.93 -79.11 -46.01
N GLU A 256 46.25 -79.11 -46.08
CA GLU A 256 47.07 -78.22 -45.26
C GLU A 256 46.89 -76.75 -45.65
N ARG A 257 46.82 -76.42 -46.95
CA ARG A 257 46.47 -75.06 -47.38
C ARG A 257 45.12 -74.63 -46.80
N THR A 258 44.09 -75.48 -46.90
CA THR A 258 42.76 -75.16 -46.36
C THR A 258 42.70 -75.13 -44.83
N ARG A 259 43.58 -75.86 -44.13
CA ARG A 259 43.77 -75.71 -42.68
C ARG A 259 44.31 -74.32 -42.32
N LEU A 260 45.30 -73.81 -43.08
CA LEU A 260 45.86 -72.48 -42.88
C LEU A 260 44.89 -71.36 -43.31
N GLU A 261 44.17 -71.51 -44.42
CA GLU A 261 43.09 -70.61 -44.85
C GLU A 261 42.03 -70.44 -43.75
N GLY A 262 41.67 -71.53 -43.06
CA GLY A 262 40.77 -71.51 -41.90
C GLY A 262 41.32 -70.80 -40.65
N ILE A 263 42.65 -70.68 -40.51
CA ILE A 263 43.30 -69.90 -39.44
C ILE A 263 43.29 -68.41 -39.81
N VAL A 264 43.60 -68.05 -41.06
CA VAL A 264 43.48 -66.66 -41.55
C VAL A 264 42.04 -66.14 -41.37
N GLY A 265 41.04 -66.93 -41.76
CA GLY A 265 39.63 -66.59 -41.56
C GLY A 265 39.24 -66.40 -40.09
N ARG A 266 39.87 -67.13 -39.16
CA ARG A 266 39.68 -66.96 -37.71
C ARG A 266 40.30 -65.67 -37.20
N SER A 267 41.57 -65.41 -37.52
CA SER A 267 42.25 -64.17 -37.12
C SER A 267 41.52 -62.92 -37.63
N ILE A 268 40.99 -62.95 -38.86
CA ILE A 268 40.13 -61.87 -39.39
C ILE A 268 38.87 -61.68 -38.54
N ALA A 269 38.18 -62.77 -38.18
CA ALA A 269 36.97 -62.70 -37.36
C ALA A 269 37.25 -62.20 -35.93
N ASP A 270 38.36 -62.60 -35.32
CA ASP A 270 38.75 -62.18 -33.97
C ASP A 270 39.27 -60.73 -33.94
N THR A 271 39.99 -60.30 -34.99
CA THR A 271 40.33 -58.89 -35.23
C THR A 271 39.08 -58.00 -35.31
N ALA A 272 38.03 -58.47 -36.00
CA ALA A 272 36.76 -57.74 -36.09
C ALA A 272 36.02 -57.66 -34.73
N LYS A 273 36.06 -58.72 -33.90
CA LYS A 273 35.52 -58.69 -32.53
C LYS A 273 36.24 -57.66 -31.66
N ALA A 274 37.58 -57.65 -31.69
CA ALA A 274 38.39 -56.70 -30.93
C ALA A 274 38.12 -55.25 -31.35
N GLN A 275 38.03 -54.99 -32.66
CA GLN A 275 37.68 -53.66 -33.20
C GLN A 275 36.27 -53.21 -32.75
N ASN A 276 35.29 -54.10 -32.72
CA ASN A 276 33.94 -53.79 -32.22
C ASN A 276 33.96 -53.47 -30.71
N ALA A 277 34.72 -54.22 -29.91
CA ALA A 277 34.88 -53.98 -28.48
C ALA A 277 35.61 -52.66 -28.15
N ILE A 278 36.54 -52.22 -29.01
CA ILE A 278 37.13 -50.87 -28.94
C ILE A 278 36.06 -49.79 -29.19
N GLY A 279 35.18 -50.01 -30.19
CA GLY A 279 34.05 -49.12 -30.48
C GLY A 279 33.08 -49.01 -29.31
N GLU A 280 32.70 -50.15 -28.71
CA GLU A 280 31.83 -50.22 -27.53
C GLU A 280 32.42 -49.45 -26.33
N ALA A 281 33.71 -49.68 -26.02
CA ALA A 281 34.40 -48.95 -24.94
C ALA A 281 34.49 -47.44 -25.21
N GLY A 282 34.64 -47.03 -26.48
CA GLY A 282 34.58 -45.62 -26.90
C GLY A 282 33.20 -44.99 -26.67
N LEU A 283 32.13 -45.72 -27.00
CA LEU A 283 30.75 -45.30 -26.74
C LEU A 283 30.45 -45.21 -25.24
N GLN A 284 30.96 -46.14 -24.42
CA GLN A 284 30.84 -46.08 -22.96
C GLN A 284 31.52 -44.83 -22.38
N ILE A 285 32.71 -44.46 -22.86
CA ILE A 285 33.38 -43.20 -22.48
C ILE A 285 32.55 -41.97 -22.88
N ALA A 286 31.90 -41.99 -24.04
CA ALA A 286 31.01 -40.91 -24.48
C ALA A 286 29.76 -40.82 -23.59
N GLN A 287 29.12 -41.96 -23.28
CA GLN A 287 27.94 -42.04 -22.43
C GLN A 287 28.21 -41.56 -21.00
N LEU A 288 29.36 -41.92 -20.41
CA LEU A 288 29.77 -41.42 -19.09
C LEU A 288 29.90 -39.88 -19.06
N LYS A 289 30.48 -39.28 -20.11
CA LYS A 289 30.61 -37.83 -20.24
C LYS A 289 29.27 -37.13 -20.45
N GLN A 290 28.41 -37.71 -21.29
CA GLN A 290 27.07 -37.19 -21.56
C GLN A 290 26.20 -37.21 -20.28
N LYS A 291 26.16 -38.35 -19.58
CA LYS A 291 25.41 -38.50 -18.32
C LYS A 291 25.86 -37.49 -17.26
N LEU A 292 27.18 -37.24 -17.15
CA LEU A 292 27.71 -36.23 -16.24
C LEU A 292 27.25 -34.81 -16.62
N GLN A 293 27.23 -34.46 -17.91
CA GLN A 293 26.74 -33.16 -18.37
C GLN A 293 25.23 -32.98 -18.10
N GLU A 294 24.43 -34.04 -18.29
CA GLU A 294 23.00 -34.06 -17.96
C GLU A 294 22.76 -33.93 -16.44
N GLU A 295 23.51 -34.66 -15.63
CA GLU A 295 23.45 -34.60 -14.15
C GLU A 295 23.80 -33.19 -13.64
N ILE A 296 24.89 -32.58 -14.14
CA ILE A 296 25.29 -31.21 -13.77
C ILE A 296 24.26 -30.19 -14.26
N ALA A 297 23.72 -30.34 -15.48
CA ALA A 297 22.72 -29.41 -16.01
C ALA A 297 21.41 -29.42 -15.19
N GLY A 298 20.94 -30.62 -14.79
CA GLY A 298 19.78 -30.77 -13.89
C GLY A 298 20.04 -30.17 -12.51
N GLN A 299 21.14 -30.56 -11.85
CA GLN A 299 21.51 -30.05 -10.53
C GLN A 299 21.70 -28.51 -10.55
N LEU A 300 22.24 -27.94 -11.63
CA LEU A 300 22.44 -26.49 -11.75
C LEU A 300 21.11 -25.75 -11.94
N LEU A 301 20.14 -26.32 -12.68
CA LEU A 301 18.79 -25.76 -12.81
C LEU A 301 18.07 -25.74 -11.45
N GLU A 302 18.07 -26.87 -10.75
CA GLU A 302 17.45 -27.01 -9.41
C GLU A 302 18.10 -26.08 -8.39
N THR A 303 19.44 -26.02 -8.37
CA THR A 303 20.19 -25.14 -7.46
C THR A 303 19.86 -23.66 -7.71
N ARG A 304 19.72 -23.23 -8.98
CA ARG A 304 19.35 -21.85 -9.34
C ARG A 304 17.92 -21.48 -8.99
N GLN A 305 16.98 -22.41 -9.18
CA GLN A 305 15.62 -22.25 -8.68
C GLN A 305 15.64 -22.11 -7.15
N LYS A 306 16.45 -22.91 -6.45
CA LYS A 306 16.56 -22.87 -4.99
C LYS A 306 17.22 -21.59 -4.47
N ILE A 307 18.28 -21.09 -5.11
CA ILE A 307 18.89 -19.78 -4.83
C ILE A 307 17.84 -18.66 -4.96
N SER A 308 17.01 -18.72 -6.00
CA SER A 308 15.96 -17.72 -6.25
C SER A 308 14.87 -17.77 -5.17
N GLU A 309 14.37 -18.96 -4.84
CA GLU A 309 13.41 -19.20 -3.75
C GLU A 309 13.94 -18.71 -2.40
N LEU A 310 15.21 -18.99 -2.11
CA LEU A 310 15.86 -18.63 -0.84
C LEU A 310 16.15 -17.14 -0.73
N ARG A 311 16.55 -16.47 -1.82
CA ARG A 311 16.72 -15.00 -1.82
C ARG A 311 15.42 -14.27 -1.51
N GLU A 312 14.30 -14.72 -2.07
CA GLU A 312 12.99 -14.14 -1.77
C GLU A 312 12.57 -14.38 -0.31
N LYS A 313 12.68 -15.63 0.17
CA LYS A 313 12.38 -15.99 1.57
C LYS A 313 13.27 -15.25 2.58
N LEU A 314 14.55 -15.09 2.26
CA LEU A 314 15.50 -14.32 3.06
C LEU A 314 15.14 -12.83 3.07
N SER A 315 14.74 -12.26 1.93
CA SER A 315 14.27 -10.86 1.84
C SER A 315 13.09 -10.60 2.79
N VAL A 316 12.05 -11.45 2.72
CA VAL A 316 10.87 -11.37 3.60
C VAL A 316 11.24 -11.57 5.08
N ALA A 317 12.10 -12.55 5.38
CA ALA A 317 12.55 -12.79 6.76
C ALA A 317 13.38 -11.62 7.33
N GLN A 318 14.26 -11.03 6.52
CA GLN A 318 15.04 -9.85 6.90
C GLN A 318 14.16 -8.61 7.08
N ASP A 319 13.12 -8.44 6.28
CA ASP A 319 12.15 -7.35 6.40
C ASP A 319 11.32 -7.45 7.70
N ILE A 320 10.81 -8.65 8.01
CA ILE A 320 10.21 -8.96 9.33
C ILE A 320 11.21 -8.67 10.47
N PHE A 321 12.47 -9.10 10.34
CA PHE A 321 13.49 -8.87 11.36
C PHE A 321 13.84 -7.38 11.53
N LYS A 322 13.84 -6.58 10.45
CA LYS A 322 14.02 -5.12 10.49
C LYS A 322 12.88 -4.44 11.25
N ARG A 323 11.62 -4.87 11.02
CA ARG A 323 10.43 -4.31 11.71
C ARG A 323 10.38 -4.53 13.21
N LEU A 324 11.22 -5.41 13.78
CA LEU A 324 11.40 -5.51 15.23
C LEU A 324 11.97 -4.22 15.85
N ALA A 325 12.63 -3.37 15.07
CA ALA A 325 12.91 -1.98 15.46
C ALA A 325 11.70 -1.10 15.10
N VAL A 326 10.88 -0.76 16.09
CA VAL A 326 9.67 0.06 15.89
C VAL A 326 10.08 1.53 15.80
N THR A 327 9.79 2.17 14.68
CA THR A 327 10.14 3.57 14.40
C THR A 327 8.94 4.52 14.39
N ALA A 328 9.19 5.80 14.65
CA ALA A 328 8.21 6.86 14.54
C ALA A 328 7.81 7.13 13.08
N SER A 329 6.53 6.97 12.74
CA SER A 329 6.01 7.20 11.38
C SER A 329 5.93 8.68 10.98
N ARG A 330 5.98 9.60 11.96
CA ARG A 330 6.08 11.06 11.82
C ARG A 330 6.73 11.64 13.08
N GLY A 331 7.25 12.86 12.99
CA GLY A 331 7.68 13.62 14.18
C GLY A 331 6.50 14.11 15.02
N GLY A 332 6.68 14.19 16.33
CA GLY A 332 5.64 14.57 17.29
C GLY A 332 6.03 14.31 18.74
N VAL A 333 5.06 14.34 19.64
CA VAL A 333 5.20 13.97 21.06
C VAL A 333 4.58 12.60 21.30
N VAL A 334 5.31 11.72 21.99
CA VAL A 334 4.83 10.40 22.43
C VAL A 334 3.83 10.58 23.58
N GLN A 335 2.66 9.95 23.44
CA GLN A 335 1.61 9.88 24.47
C GLN A 335 1.05 8.46 24.56
N ALA A 336 0.37 8.15 25.67
CA ALA A 336 -0.30 6.88 25.92
C ALA A 336 0.59 5.64 25.71
N LEU A 337 1.88 5.74 26.06
CA LEU A 337 2.81 4.62 26.06
C LEU A 337 2.28 3.47 26.95
N LYS A 338 2.13 2.26 26.40
CA LYS A 338 1.66 1.06 27.12
C LYS A 338 2.77 0.05 27.40
N VAL A 339 3.98 0.38 26.96
CA VAL A 339 5.16 -0.48 27.03
C VAL A 339 6.17 0.18 27.97
N TYR A 340 6.29 -0.36 29.18
CA TYR A 340 7.05 0.26 30.27
C TYR A 340 8.27 -0.54 30.71
N THR A 341 8.32 -1.84 30.42
CA THR A 341 9.34 -2.76 30.93
C THR A 341 9.99 -3.60 29.83
N VAL A 342 11.31 -3.81 29.98
CA VAL A 342 12.04 -4.84 29.24
C VAL A 342 11.53 -6.22 29.67
N GLY A 343 11.40 -7.15 28.73
CA GLY A 343 10.78 -8.46 28.92
C GLY A 343 9.26 -8.49 28.79
N GLN A 344 8.57 -7.35 28.65
CA GLN A 344 7.14 -7.30 28.33
C GLN A 344 6.89 -7.97 26.97
N VAL A 345 5.84 -8.80 26.86
CA VAL A 345 5.47 -9.48 25.61
C VAL A 345 4.32 -8.72 24.95
N ILE A 346 4.48 -8.40 23.67
CA ILE A 346 3.56 -7.66 22.82
C ILE A 346 2.93 -8.60 21.79
N ARG A 347 1.62 -8.49 21.61
CA ARG A 347 0.85 -9.26 20.63
C ARG A 347 0.89 -8.61 19.24
N SER A 348 0.65 -9.43 18.22
CA SER A 348 0.41 -8.96 16.85
C SER A 348 -0.71 -7.92 16.82
N GLY A 349 -0.44 -6.75 16.22
CA GLY A 349 -1.39 -5.64 16.09
C GLY A 349 -1.65 -4.85 17.38
N GLU A 350 -0.92 -5.10 18.48
CA GLU A 350 -1.15 -4.40 19.74
C GLU A 350 -0.66 -2.92 19.68
N PRO A 351 -1.49 -1.94 20.08
CA PRO A 351 -1.13 -0.52 20.05
C PRO A 351 -0.20 -0.16 21.22
N LEU A 352 1.02 0.29 20.90
CA LEU A 352 2.14 0.44 21.84
C LEU A 352 2.22 1.84 22.45
N MET A 353 1.93 2.86 21.64
CA MET A 353 1.87 4.28 22.01
C MET A 353 1.14 5.08 20.93
N GLU A 354 0.91 6.36 21.17
CA GLU A 354 0.39 7.31 20.19
C GLU A 354 1.40 8.43 19.96
N ILE A 355 1.54 8.90 18.71
CA ILE A 355 2.28 10.11 18.37
C ILE A 355 1.28 11.21 18.02
N VAL A 356 1.37 12.32 18.74
CA VAL A 356 0.64 13.56 18.46
C VAL A 356 1.63 14.53 17.79
N PRO A 357 1.46 14.90 16.50
CA PRO A 357 2.41 15.79 15.84
C PRO A 357 2.47 17.18 16.50
N THR A 358 3.64 17.82 16.43
CA THR A 358 3.87 19.15 17.02
C THR A 358 3.75 20.29 15.99
N SER A 359 3.53 19.95 14.72
CA SER A 359 3.51 20.87 13.57
C SER A 359 2.22 20.72 12.76
N ASP A 360 1.09 20.52 13.43
CA ASP A 360 -0.22 20.42 12.79
C ASP A 360 -0.78 21.80 12.46
N LYS A 361 -1.39 21.93 11.28
CA LYS A 361 -2.25 23.08 11.01
C LYS A 361 -3.45 23.05 11.96
N LEU A 362 -3.89 24.23 12.36
CA LEU A 362 -5.13 24.40 13.11
C LEU A 362 -6.29 24.54 12.12
N VAL A 363 -7.26 23.62 12.23
CA VAL A 363 -8.54 23.65 11.51
C VAL A 363 -9.66 23.97 12.49
N VAL A 364 -10.77 24.51 12.01
CA VAL A 364 -11.95 24.74 12.85
C VAL A 364 -13.03 23.73 12.48
N HIS A 365 -13.40 22.90 13.44
CA HIS A 365 -14.51 21.96 13.34
C HIS A 365 -15.81 22.72 13.64
N VAL A 366 -16.70 22.84 12.66
CA VAL A 366 -17.96 23.59 12.74
C VAL A 366 -19.15 22.64 12.83
N GLN A 367 -20.10 22.92 13.72
CA GLN A 367 -21.36 22.18 13.81
C GLN A 367 -22.45 22.93 13.04
N PHE A 368 -22.67 22.57 11.77
CA PHE A 368 -23.80 23.10 11.00
C PHE A 368 -25.10 22.39 11.38
N ALA A 369 -26.19 23.15 11.55
CA ALA A 369 -27.50 22.59 11.78
C ALA A 369 -28.04 21.91 10.50
N PRO A 370 -28.87 20.85 10.60
CA PRO A 370 -29.43 20.16 9.44
C PRO A 370 -30.21 21.06 8.46
N ASN A 371 -30.76 22.17 8.95
CA ASN A 371 -31.53 23.13 8.15
C ASN A 371 -30.65 24.01 7.24
N ASP A 372 -29.37 24.18 7.57
CA ASP A 372 -28.45 25.09 6.87
C ASP A 372 -27.61 24.38 5.80
N LEU A 373 -27.50 23.04 5.88
CA LEU A 373 -26.64 22.21 5.04
C LEU A 373 -26.86 22.43 3.53
N GLU A 374 -28.12 22.60 3.08
CA GLU A 374 -28.44 22.83 1.66
C GLU A 374 -27.76 24.10 1.08
N THR A 375 -27.36 25.02 1.95
CA THR A 375 -26.77 26.32 1.58
C THR A 375 -25.25 26.37 1.71
N VAL A 376 -24.65 25.36 2.34
CA VAL A 376 -23.24 25.35 2.75
C VAL A 376 -22.45 24.35 1.89
N GLN A 377 -21.45 24.82 1.16
CA GLN A 377 -20.65 24.00 0.23
C GLN A 377 -19.15 24.20 0.43
N ALA A 378 -18.36 23.18 0.10
CA ALA A 378 -16.90 23.27 0.15
C ALA A 378 -16.36 24.35 -0.82
N GLY A 379 -15.30 25.04 -0.41
CA GLY A 379 -14.72 26.20 -1.10
C GLY A 379 -15.32 27.55 -0.71
N MET A 380 -16.41 27.60 0.06
CA MET A 380 -16.98 28.87 0.53
C MET A 380 -16.04 29.61 1.50
N PRO A 381 -15.96 30.96 1.41
CA PRO A 381 -15.22 31.77 2.36
C PRO A 381 -15.95 31.80 3.71
N ALA A 382 -15.18 31.80 4.80
CA ALA A 382 -15.70 31.81 6.15
C ALA A 382 -14.96 32.84 7.02
N GLU A 383 -15.72 33.67 7.73
CA GLU A 383 -15.19 34.48 8.83
C GLU A 383 -15.14 33.65 10.10
N ILE A 384 -13.95 33.51 10.68
CA ILE A 384 -13.73 32.86 11.98
C ILE A 384 -13.56 33.96 13.03
N ARG A 385 -14.46 33.96 14.02
CA ARG A 385 -14.48 34.90 15.14
C ARG A 385 -14.21 34.13 16.43
N PHE A 386 -13.49 34.74 17.36
CA PHE A 386 -13.09 34.10 18.62
C PHE A 386 -13.64 34.89 19.81
N PRO A 387 -14.81 34.49 20.35
CA PRO A 387 -15.46 35.21 21.47
C PRO A 387 -14.61 35.31 22.74
N THR A 388 -13.60 34.46 22.87
CA THR A 388 -12.63 34.44 23.97
C THR A 388 -11.76 35.71 24.04
N PHE A 389 -11.47 36.36 22.92
CA PHE A 389 -10.63 37.56 22.88
C PHE A 389 -11.43 38.84 23.15
N HIS A 390 -11.46 39.27 24.41
CA HIS A 390 -12.17 40.44 24.94
C HIS A 390 -11.53 41.79 24.51
N SER A 391 -11.40 42.02 23.20
CA SER A 391 -10.81 43.22 22.60
C SER A 391 -11.86 44.14 21.97
N ARG A 392 -11.68 45.46 22.09
CA ARG A 392 -12.59 46.48 21.50
C ARG A 392 -12.67 46.46 19.97
N ARG A 393 -11.80 45.68 19.31
CA ARG A 393 -11.96 45.20 17.94
C ARG A 393 -11.68 43.70 17.99
N ILE A 394 -12.70 42.89 17.70
CA ILE A 394 -12.52 41.44 17.53
C ILE A 394 -11.84 41.24 16.17
N PRO A 395 -10.68 40.56 16.10
CA PRO A 395 -10.01 40.28 14.85
C PRO A 395 -10.69 39.10 14.16
N THR A 396 -11.45 39.38 13.10
CA THR A 396 -11.93 38.35 12.18
C THR A 396 -10.75 37.71 11.46
N ILE A 397 -10.65 36.38 11.49
CA ILE A 397 -9.67 35.63 10.71
C ILE A 397 -10.40 34.97 9.54
N LEU A 398 -9.94 35.20 8.31
CA LEU A 398 -10.53 34.53 7.14
C LEU A 398 -10.01 33.10 7.00
N GLY A 399 -10.94 32.18 6.80
CA GLY A 399 -10.68 30.80 6.41
C GLY A 399 -11.52 30.40 5.21
N HIS A 400 -11.39 29.15 4.80
CA HIS A 400 -12.21 28.57 3.74
C HIS A 400 -12.70 27.19 4.15
N LEU A 401 -13.93 26.87 3.76
CA LEU A 401 -14.57 25.61 4.12
C LEU A 401 -14.04 24.47 3.26
N ALA A 402 -13.03 23.77 3.76
CA ALA A 402 -12.32 22.71 3.04
C ALA A 402 -13.23 21.50 2.76
N SER A 403 -14.09 21.12 3.72
CA SER A 403 -15.08 20.05 3.52
C SER A 403 -16.29 20.16 4.45
N VAL A 404 -17.36 19.45 4.11
CA VAL A 404 -18.56 19.25 4.94
C VAL A 404 -18.90 17.75 4.92
N SER A 405 -19.20 17.19 6.09
CA SER A 405 -19.69 15.82 6.24
C SER A 405 -21.01 15.64 5.51
N ARG A 406 -21.13 14.52 4.78
CA ARG A 406 -22.42 14.08 4.22
C ARG A 406 -23.24 13.26 5.22
N ASP A 407 -22.59 12.75 6.26
CA ASP A 407 -23.22 11.98 7.32
C ASP A 407 -23.61 12.89 8.50
N ARG A 408 -24.83 12.68 9.00
CA ARG A 408 -25.43 13.41 10.13
C ARG A 408 -24.89 12.84 11.44
N LEU A 409 -24.00 13.58 12.09
CA LEU A 409 -23.49 13.26 13.42
C LEU A 409 -24.51 13.65 14.51
N ILE A 410 -24.25 13.20 15.73
CA ILE A 410 -25.00 13.57 16.93
C ILE A 410 -23.98 14.00 17.98
N ASP A 411 -24.20 15.17 18.60
CA ASP A 411 -23.34 15.65 19.67
C ASP A 411 -23.52 14.80 20.93
N GLU A 412 -22.43 14.30 21.52
CA GLU A 412 -22.50 13.40 22.67
C GLU A 412 -23.05 14.08 23.93
N THR A 413 -22.94 15.40 24.04
CA THR A 413 -23.38 16.19 25.19
C THR A 413 -24.80 16.70 25.02
N THR A 414 -25.09 17.37 23.89
CA THR A 414 -26.40 18.00 23.65
C THR A 414 -27.44 17.05 23.04
N LYS A 415 -27.00 15.91 22.51
CA LYS A 415 -27.79 14.95 21.71
C LYS A 415 -28.44 15.56 20.45
N GLN A 416 -28.01 16.75 20.04
CA GLN A 416 -28.52 17.40 18.84
C GLN A 416 -27.83 16.84 17.58
N PRO A 417 -28.56 16.68 16.46
CA PRO A 417 -27.98 16.30 15.18
C PRO A 417 -27.25 17.49 14.54
N TYR A 418 -26.05 17.26 14.00
CA TYR A 418 -25.28 18.27 13.27
C TYR A 418 -24.52 17.65 12.08
N PHE A 419 -24.05 18.50 11.18
CA PHE A 419 -23.10 18.14 10.12
C PHE A 419 -21.76 18.82 10.37
N LEU A 420 -20.68 18.05 10.36
CA LEU A 420 -19.33 18.57 10.62
C LEU A 420 -18.78 19.31 9.39
N GLY A 421 -18.53 20.61 9.52
CA GLY A 421 -17.65 21.36 8.62
C GLY A 421 -16.21 21.34 9.10
N ILE A 422 -15.24 21.30 8.16
CA ILE A 422 -13.82 21.50 8.45
C ILE A 422 -13.36 22.75 7.69
N ILE A 423 -12.91 23.77 8.43
CA ILE A 423 -12.44 25.03 7.87
C ILE A 423 -10.93 25.15 8.07
N GLU A 424 -10.21 25.38 6.97
CA GLU A 424 -8.78 25.69 6.98
C GLU A 424 -8.57 27.20 7.17
N ILE A 425 -7.79 27.54 8.20
CA ILE A 425 -7.43 28.93 8.56
C ILE A 425 -6.40 29.45 7.55
N SER A 426 -6.61 30.65 6.98
CA SER A 426 -5.62 31.26 6.10
C SER A 426 -4.45 31.83 6.92
N GLU A 427 -3.36 31.06 7.04
CA GLU A 427 -2.16 31.43 7.83
C GLU A 427 -1.60 32.83 7.48
N ILE A 428 -1.78 33.25 6.23
CA ILE A 428 -1.35 34.54 5.66
C ILE A 428 -1.98 35.74 6.40
N GLN A 429 -3.15 35.55 7.02
CA GLN A 429 -3.97 36.64 7.56
C GLN A 429 -4.12 36.59 9.10
N VAL A 430 -3.43 35.65 9.77
CA VAL A 430 -3.40 35.55 11.23
C VAL A 430 -2.36 36.54 11.81
N PRO A 431 -2.75 37.52 12.64
CA PRO A 431 -1.78 38.40 13.28
C PRO A 431 -0.86 37.62 14.26
N ASP A 432 0.45 37.86 14.23
CA ASP A 432 1.42 37.11 15.05
C ASP A 432 1.13 37.19 16.57
N ALA A 433 0.56 38.30 17.04
CA ALA A 433 0.10 38.48 18.42
C ALA A 433 -1.02 37.49 18.86
N ILE A 434 -1.64 36.80 17.91
CA ILE A 434 -2.73 35.84 18.10
C ILE A 434 -2.30 34.42 17.69
N ARG A 435 -1.42 34.29 16.69
CA ARG A 435 -0.88 33.02 16.19
C ARG A 435 -0.39 32.09 17.30
N HIS A 436 0.32 32.63 18.31
CA HIS A 436 0.81 31.87 19.48
C HIS A 436 -0.22 31.66 20.60
N ARG A 437 -1.48 32.09 20.41
CA ARG A 437 -2.57 32.01 21.41
C ARG A 437 -3.73 31.12 20.96
N LEU A 438 -3.73 30.67 19.71
CA LEU A 438 -4.68 29.68 19.21
C LEU A 438 -4.26 28.28 19.70
N VAL A 439 -5.18 27.54 20.30
CA VAL A 439 -4.96 26.21 20.88
C VAL A 439 -6.16 25.34 20.57
N ALA A 440 -5.94 24.05 20.31
CA ALA A 440 -7.03 23.09 20.13
C ALA A 440 -7.95 23.05 21.37
N GLY A 441 -9.25 22.90 21.15
CA GLY A 441 -10.28 23.02 22.19
C GLY A 441 -10.81 24.44 22.42
N MET A 442 -10.24 25.49 21.81
CA MET A 442 -10.79 26.84 21.89
C MET A 442 -12.11 26.95 21.09
N PRO A 443 -13.19 27.51 21.66
CA PRO A 443 -14.43 27.75 20.92
C PRO A 443 -14.29 28.93 19.95
N ALA A 444 -14.90 28.78 18.78
CA ALA A 444 -15.00 29.77 17.72
C ALA A 444 -16.47 29.95 17.30
N GLU A 445 -16.78 31.13 16.80
CA GLU A 445 -18.02 31.44 16.09
C GLU A 445 -17.68 31.62 14.62
N ILE A 446 -18.37 30.91 13.74
CA ILE A 446 -18.07 30.87 12.31
C ILE A 446 -19.24 31.47 11.56
N VAL A 447 -18.94 32.39 10.65
CA VAL A 447 -19.91 33.00 9.74
C VAL A 447 -19.53 32.62 8.31
N VAL A 448 -20.28 31.72 7.68
CA VAL A 448 -20.08 31.29 6.29
C VAL A 448 -21.02 32.08 5.39
N THR A 449 -20.49 32.73 4.36
CA THR A 449 -21.30 33.52 3.41
C THR A 449 -21.89 32.60 2.33
N THR A 450 -23.17 32.24 2.47
CA THR A 450 -23.88 31.27 1.64
C THR A 450 -24.63 31.91 0.46
N GLY A 451 -23.94 32.83 -0.22
CA GLY A 451 -24.42 33.54 -1.41
C GLY A 451 -25.28 34.78 -1.13
N GLU A 452 -25.79 35.40 -2.19
CA GLU A 452 -26.53 36.66 -2.14
C GLU A 452 -28.01 36.45 -2.51
N ARG A 453 -28.95 36.94 -1.69
CA ARG A 453 -30.39 36.99 -2.00
C ARG A 453 -30.82 38.42 -2.32
N THR A 454 -31.87 38.60 -3.12
CA THR A 454 -32.47 39.94 -3.27
C THR A 454 -33.39 40.25 -2.10
N ALA A 455 -33.57 41.52 -1.77
CA ALA A 455 -34.54 41.93 -0.73
C ALA A 455 -35.98 41.46 -1.07
N LEU A 456 -36.31 41.33 -2.35
CA LEU A 456 -37.59 40.81 -2.82
C LEU A 456 -37.73 39.31 -2.52
N ASP A 457 -36.70 38.49 -2.77
CA ASP A 457 -36.71 37.06 -2.43
C ASP A 457 -36.89 36.85 -0.92
N TYR A 458 -36.19 37.63 -0.09
CA TYR A 458 -36.32 37.56 1.38
C TYR A 458 -37.75 37.85 1.88
N LEU A 459 -38.43 38.84 1.29
CA LEU A 459 -39.80 39.20 1.68
C LEU A 459 -40.88 38.25 1.14
N VAL A 460 -40.63 37.59 -0.01
CA VAL A 460 -41.65 36.88 -0.77
C VAL A 460 -41.55 35.35 -0.62
N ALA A 461 -40.34 34.78 -0.50
CA ALA A 461 -40.14 33.33 -0.37
C ALA A 461 -40.96 32.68 0.76
N PRO A 462 -41.05 33.24 1.99
CA PRO A 462 -41.81 32.62 3.09
C PRO A 462 -43.30 32.43 2.77
N LEU A 463 -43.88 33.29 1.94
CA LEU A 463 -45.29 33.22 1.54
C LEU A 463 -45.53 32.04 0.57
N PHE A 464 -44.63 31.83 -0.39
CA PHE A 464 -44.70 30.70 -1.32
C PHE A 464 -44.34 29.37 -0.65
N GLU A 465 -43.33 29.34 0.23
CA GLU A 465 -42.97 28.16 1.03
C GLU A 465 -44.09 27.73 1.99
N ALA A 466 -44.90 28.67 2.48
CA ALA A 466 -46.08 28.36 3.29
C ALA A 466 -47.20 27.74 2.43
N MET A 467 -47.49 28.31 1.25
CA MET A 467 -48.51 27.77 0.34
C MET A 467 -48.15 26.36 -0.17
N GLY A 468 -46.89 26.10 -0.53
CA GLY A 468 -46.45 24.78 -1.01
C GLY A 468 -46.61 23.66 0.02
N ARG A 469 -46.43 23.97 1.32
CA ARG A 469 -46.66 23.04 2.43
C ARG A 469 -48.15 22.79 2.72
N GLY A 470 -49.03 23.72 2.38
CA GLY A 470 -50.48 23.59 2.59
C GLY A 470 -51.19 22.58 1.67
N PHE A 471 -50.53 22.12 0.60
CA PHE A 471 -51.11 21.21 -0.41
C PHE A 471 -50.56 19.77 -0.36
N HIS A 472 -49.79 19.41 0.68
CA HIS A 472 -49.25 18.06 0.87
C HIS A 472 -49.65 17.50 2.24
N GLU A 473 -50.85 16.90 2.30
CA GLU A 473 -51.27 16.02 3.39
C GLU A 473 -50.54 14.67 3.30
N ARG A 474 -50.48 13.91 4.40
CA ARG A 474 -49.42 12.90 4.63
C ARG A 474 -49.92 11.56 5.15
#